data_AF-A0ABD3QM60-F1
#
_entry.id   AF-A0ABD3QM60-F1
#
_cell.length_a   1.000
_cell.length_b   1.000
_cell.length_c   1.000
_cell.angle_alpha   90.00
_cell.angle_beta   90.00
_cell.angle_gamma   90.00
#
_symmetry.space_group_name_H-M   'P 1'
#
loop_
_entity.id
_entity.type
_entity.pdbx_description
1 polymer ?
#
loop_
_entity_poly.entity_id
_entity_poly.type
_entity_poly.pdbx_seq_one_letter_code
_entity_poly.pdbx_strand_id
1 'polypeptide(L)'
;MKRFIYATIAAAAALSSSPCTAFIAPSTIARPLSQISSSNTDEAPKLVDQSSYQAAIDILKSDMGIEIIPPSQRPMYAIGRLVSTLPLEMASGIRLADCDTLTLISQIQTRVVEATGIQSLDTIVSIRAGEYVGDTCEKKIGEVARVYTEAINYAMENQLSGIELEVNRLVPLRAAEDGAGQSGGDESA
;
A
#
# COMPACT_ATOMS: atom_id res chain seq x y z
N MET A 1 39.07 -42.05 24.62
CA MET A 1 37.78 -42.46 25.24
C MET A 1 37.42 -41.42 26.30
N LYS A 2 36.51 -40.49 25.99
CA LYS A 2 36.08 -39.40 26.89
C LYS A 2 34.56 -39.45 27.02
N ARG A 3 34.09 -39.30 28.26
CA ARG A 3 32.74 -39.63 28.75
C ARG A 3 31.70 -38.58 28.33
N PHE A 4 30.49 -39.07 28.04
CA PHE A 4 29.27 -38.33 27.73
C PHE A 4 28.67 -37.65 28.98
N ILE A 5 28.07 -36.48 28.80
CA ILE A 5 27.03 -35.94 29.70
C ILE A 5 25.91 -35.40 28.81
N TYR A 6 24.78 -36.10 28.78
CA TYR A 6 23.51 -35.65 28.21
C TYR A 6 22.73 -34.93 29.31
N ALA A 7 22.24 -33.71 29.03
CA ALA A 7 21.31 -33.02 29.91
C ALA A 7 19.88 -33.19 29.36
N THR A 8 19.12 -34.04 30.02
CA THR A 8 17.67 -34.23 29.86
C THR A 8 16.97 -33.41 30.94
N ILE A 9 16.04 -32.53 30.58
CA ILE A 9 15.12 -31.91 31.54
C ILE A 9 13.71 -32.35 31.17
N ALA A 10 13.11 -33.10 32.10
CA ALA A 10 11.77 -33.64 32.03
C ALA A 10 10.71 -32.62 32.49
N ALA A 11 9.49 -32.85 32.02
CA ALA A 11 8.28 -32.07 32.19
C ALA A 11 7.71 -32.08 33.63
N ALA A 12 6.88 -31.07 33.92
CA ALA A 12 5.89 -31.13 34.99
C ALA A 12 4.51 -30.71 34.44
N ALA A 13 3.55 -31.62 34.60
CA ALA A 13 2.13 -31.42 34.32
C ALA A 13 1.42 -30.91 35.58
N ALA A 14 0.40 -30.06 35.42
CA ALA A 14 -0.64 -29.89 36.43
C ALA A 14 -1.99 -29.71 35.73
N LEU A 15 -2.88 -30.65 36.05
CA LEU A 15 -4.27 -30.76 35.61
C LEU A 15 -5.15 -29.75 36.37
N SER A 16 -6.14 -29.19 35.70
CA SER A 16 -7.31 -28.61 36.36
C SER A 16 -8.56 -28.83 35.50
N SER A 17 -9.48 -29.57 36.11
CA SER A 17 -10.77 -30.13 35.69
C SER A 17 -11.78 -29.23 34.98
N SER A 18 -12.47 -29.81 33.98
CA SER A 18 -13.82 -29.44 33.49
C SER A 18 -14.91 -29.69 34.56
N PRO A 19 -16.12 -29.10 34.43
CA PRO A 19 -17.19 -29.79 33.69
C PRO A 19 -18.07 -28.90 32.78
N CYS A 20 -18.78 -29.59 31.89
CA CYS A 20 -19.58 -29.12 30.75
C CYS A 20 -20.98 -28.60 31.10
N THR A 21 -21.50 -27.66 30.29
CA THR A 21 -22.85 -27.55 29.64
C THR A 21 -23.03 -26.08 29.19
N ALA A 22 -23.70 -25.68 28.11
CA ALA A 22 -24.58 -26.32 27.14
C ALA A 22 -24.55 -25.52 25.82
N PHE A 23 -24.97 -26.20 24.74
CA PHE A 23 -25.12 -25.72 23.38
C PHE A 23 -26.33 -24.77 23.27
N ILE A 24 -26.12 -23.48 22.93
CA ILE A 24 -27.17 -22.60 22.39
C ILE A 24 -26.54 -21.66 21.34
N ALA A 25 -27.02 -21.75 20.11
CA ALA A 25 -26.99 -20.70 19.09
C ALA A 25 -28.36 -20.74 18.38
N PRO A 26 -28.81 -19.72 17.63
CA PRO A 26 -28.21 -18.40 17.38
C PRO A 26 -29.21 -17.23 17.62
N SER A 27 -28.71 -16.00 17.80
CA SER A 27 -29.38 -14.79 17.33
C SER A 27 -28.41 -13.61 17.33
N THR A 28 -28.23 -13.09 16.12
CA THR A 28 -27.44 -11.94 15.71
C THR A 28 -27.74 -10.72 16.57
N ILE A 29 -26.76 -10.25 17.36
CA ILE A 29 -26.75 -8.89 17.89
C ILE A 29 -25.44 -8.26 17.43
N ALA A 30 -25.61 -7.21 16.63
CA ALA A 30 -24.57 -6.42 16.00
C ALA A 30 -23.49 -6.02 17.01
N ARG A 31 -22.24 -6.37 16.70
CA ARG A 31 -21.08 -5.71 17.27
C ARG A 31 -21.06 -4.26 16.78
N PRO A 32 -21.10 -3.24 17.65
CA PRO A 32 -20.64 -1.92 17.22
C PRO A 32 -19.16 -2.04 16.88
N LEU A 33 -18.79 -1.61 15.67
CA LEU A 33 -17.40 -1.44 15.26
C LEU A 33 -16.75 -0.43 16.21
N SER A 34 -15.92 -0.94 17.13
CA SER A 34 -14.88 -0.15 17.78
C SER A 34 -13.69 -0.09 16.83
N GLN A 35 -13.66 0.89 15.93
CA GLN A 35 -12.54 1.22 15.03
C GLN A 35 -12.86 2.62 14.44
N ILE A 36 -12.04 3.66 14.49
CA ILE A 36 -10.58 3.78 14.55
C ILE A 36 -10.25 5.04 15.38
N SER A 37 -9.33 4.95 16.33
CA SER A 37 -8.69 6.13 16.90
C SER A 37 -7.74 6.71 15.85
N SER A 38 -8.22 7.64 15.03
CA SER A 38 -7.36 8.48 14.20
C SER A 38 -6.59 9.41 15.13
N SER A 39 -5.33 9.09 15.43
CA SER A 39 -4.37 10.08 15.89
C SER A 39 -4.08 11.01 14.71
N ASN A 40 -4.96 11.98 14.50
CA ASN A 40 -4.77 13.07 13.55
C ASN A 40 -3.63 13.96 14.04
N THR A 41 -2.40 13.62 13.70
CA THR A 41 -1.46 14.67 13.30
C THR A 41 -1.96 15.19 11.96
N ASP A 42 -2.71 16.30 12.02
CA ASP A 42 -3.34 17.00 10.91
C ASP A 42 -2.27 17.71 10.06
N GLU A 43 -1.33 16.94 9.53
CA GLU A 43 -0.42 17.39 8.49
C GLU A 43 -1.17 17.26 7.16
N ALA A 44 -1.28 18.37 6.43
CA ALA A 44 -1.97 18.40 5.14
C ALA A 44 -1.42 17.27 4.23
N PRO A 45 -2.29 16.53 3.53
CA PRO A 45 -1.84 15.41 2.72
C PRO A 45 -0.85 15.90 1.66
N LYS A 46 0.32 15.27 1.59
CA LYS A 46 1.31 15.54 0.55
C LYS A 46 0.78 14.98 -0.76
N LEU A 47 0.20 15.84 -1.58
CA LEU A 47 -0.37 15.48 -2.88
C LEU A 47 0.47 16.13 -3.97
N VAL A 48 0.82 15.33 -4.97
CA VAL A 48 1.48 15.79 -6.20
C VAL A 48 0.48 16.58 -7.05
N ASP A 49 0.95 17.55 -7.83
CA ASP A 49 0.07 18.23 -8.78
C ASP A 49 -0.49 17.26 -9.85
N GLN A 50 -1.79 17.38 -10.13
CA GLN A 50 -2.49 16.49 -11.05
C GLN A 50 -1.97 16.58 -12.49
N SER A 51 -1.55 17.77 -12.94
CA SER A 51 -1.05 17.96 -14.30
C SER A 51 0.35 17.36 -14.46
N SER A 52 1.22 17.53 -13.46
CA SER A 52 2.53 16.88 -13.37
C SER A 52 2.40 15.36 -13.36
N TYR A 53 1.46 14.82 -12.58
CA TYR A 53 1.23 13.38 -12.51
C TYR A 53 0.82 12.80 -13.88
N GLN A 54 -0.12 13.46 -14.57
CA GLN A 54 -0.55 13.01 -15.89
C GLN A 54 0.59 13.05 -16.91
N ALA A 55 1.39 14.12 -16.93
CA ALA A 55 2.55 14.24 -17.80
C ALA A 55 3.57 13.12 -17.54
N ALA A 56 3.86 12.82 -16.26
CA ALA A 56 4.76 11.74 -15.89
C ALA A 56 4.27 10.37 -16.37
N ILE A 57 2.96 10.09 -16.24
CA ILE A 57 2.38 8.84 -16.74
C ILE A 57 2.50 8.74 -18.27
N ASP A 58 2.27 9.84 -18.99
CA ASP A 58 2.37 9.84 -20.46
C ASP A 58 3.80 9.55 -20.92
N ILE A 59 4.80 10.13 -20.26
CA ILE A 59 6.22 9.85 -20.52
C ILE A 59 6.51 8.37 -20.26
N LEU A 60 6.13 7.85 -19.10
CA LEU A 60 6.39 6.45 -18.76
C LEU A 60 5.68 5.47 -19.71
N LYS A 61 4.44 5.77 -20.11
CA LYS A 61 3.70 4.96 -21.09
C LYS A 61 4.38 5.00 -22.45
N SER A 62 4.84 6.17 -22.89
CA SER A 62 5.61 6.32 -24.12
C SER A 62 6.86 5.45 -24.10
N ASP A 63 7.62 5.49 -23.00
CA ASP A 63 8.85 4.70 -22.83
C ASP A 63 8.58 3.19 -22.82
N MET A 64 7.41 2.78 -22.32
CA MET A 64 6.95 1.40 -22.31
C MET A 64 6.33 0.94 -23.64
N GLY A 65 6.21 1.83 -24.64
CA GLY A 65 5.57 1.53 -25.92
C GLY A 65 4.04 1.38 -25.83
N ILE A 66 3.43 1.99 -24.81
CA ILE A 66 1.97 1.99 -24.58
C ILE A 66 1.38 3.24 -25.24
N GLU A 67 0.25 3.07 -25.94
CA GLU A 67 -0.44 4.17 -26.60
C GLU A 67 -0.89 5.24 -25.59
N ILE A 68 -0.51 6.49 -25.86
CA ILE A 68 -0.89 7.65 -25.05
C ILE A 68 -2.30 8.06 -25.43
N ILE A 69 -3.19 8.14 -24.44
CA ILE A 69 -4.55 8.61 -24.65
C ILE A 69 -4.49 10.12 -24.98
N PRO A 70 -5.07 10.55 -26.11
CA PRO A 70 -5.07 11.96 -26.49
C PRO A 70 -5.83 12.78 -25.43
N PRO A 71 -5.42 14.03 -25.14
CA PRO A 71 -6.00 14.85 -24.07
C PRO A 71 -7.53 14.96 -24.11
N SER A 72 -8.13 14.95 -25.30
CA SER A 72 -9.59 15.03 -25.50
C SER A 72 -10.37 13.78 -25.06
N GLN A 73 -9.70 12.64 -24.90
CA GLN A 73 -10.31 11.36 -24.50
C GLN A 73 -9.91 10.94 -23.09
N ARG A 74 -9.19 11.80 -22.36
CA ARG A 74 -8.74 11.48 -21.01
C ARG A 74 -9.92 11.52 -20.03
N PRO A 75 -10.07 10.50 -19.17
CA PRO A 75 -11.03 10.58 -18.09
C PRO A 75 -10.61 11.68 -17.11
N MET A 76 -11.57 12.17 -16.34
CA MET A 76 -11.25 13.00 -15.18
C MET A 76 -10.53 12.14 -14.15
N TYR A 77 -9.48 12.67 -13.51
CA TYR A 77 -8.70 11.94 -12.52
C TYR A 77 -8.86 12.56 -11.13
N ALA A 78 -8.75 11.71 -10.11
CA ALA A 78 -8.52 12.10 -8.72
C ALA A 78 -7.19 11.52 -8.23
N ILE A 79 -6.61 12.14 -7.21
CA ILE A 79 -5.38 11.64 -6.59
C ILE A 79 -5.76 10.92 -5.30
N GLY A 80 -5.58 9.60 -5.30
CA GLY A 80 -5.66 8.78 -4.10
C GLY A 80 -4.38 8.87 -3.28
N ARG A 81 -4.52 8.61 -1.97
CA ARG A 81 -3.41 8.44 -1.01
C ARG A 81 -3.48 7.04 -0.43
N LEU A 82 -2.36 6.34 -0.40
CA LEU A 82 -2.21 5.04 0.24
C LEU A 82 -0.99 5.09 1.16
N VAL A 83 -1.16 4.66 2.40
CA VAL A 83 -0.05 4.47 3.35
C VAL A 83 0.06 2.97 3.60
N SER A 84 1.23 2.39 3.35
CA SER A 84 1.46 0.96 3.53
C SER A 84 2.84 0.67 4.07
N THR A 85 2.94 -0.36 4.93
CA THR A 85 4.22 -0.89 5.40
C THR A 85 4.79 -1.87 4.39
N LEU A 86 6.00 -1.61 3.89
CA LEU A 86 6.78 -2.48 3.03
C LEU A 86 7.78 -3.29 3.90
N PRO A 87 7.65 -4.63 3.95
CA PRO A 87 8.64 -5.47 4.61
C PRO A 87 10.03 -5.32 3.97
N LEU A 88 11.10 -5.31 4.79
CA LEU A 88 12.47 -5.09 4.30
C LEU A 88 12.91 -6.16 3.28
N GLU A 89 12.48 -7.40 3.46
CA GLU A 89 12.74 -8.51 2.53
C GLU A 89 12.18 -8.28 1.12
N MET A 90 11.19 -7.38 1.00
CA MET A 90 10.51 -7.03 -0.24
C MET A 90 10.96 -5.68 -0.81
N ALA A 91 11.87 -4.97 -0.15
CA ALA A 91 12.30 -3.62 -0.53
C ALA A 91 13.01 -3.57 -1.91
N SER A 92 13.60 -4.67 -2.35
CA SER A 92 14.20 -4.80 -3.70
C SER A 92 13.18 -5.05 -4.81
N GLY A 93 11.90 -5.22 -4.47
CA GLY A 93 10.83 -5.57 -5.41
C GLY A 93 10.20 -4.39 -6.16
N ILE A 94 10.65 -3.16 -5.90
CA ILE A 94 10.13 -1.93 -6.50
C ILE A 94 11.19 -1.34 -7.44
N ARG A 95 10.79 -1.00 -8.67
CA ARG A 95 11.62 -0.28 -9.64
C ARG A 95 11.03 1.08 -9.92
N LEU A 96 11.89 2.09 -9.88
CA LEU A 96 11.52 3.49 -10.13
C LEU A 96 11.91 3.88 -11.56
N ALA A 97 11.16 4.81 -12.15
CA ALA A 97 11.49 5.47 -13.40
C ALA A 97 11.45 6.99 -13.19
N ASP A 98 12.36 7.68 -13.85
CA ASP A 98 12.39 9.14 -13.90
C ASP A 98 11.48 9.59 -15.05
N CYS A 99 10.51 10.46 -14.75
CA CYS A 99 9.52 10.93 -15.72
C CYS A 99 9.52 12.45 -15.81
N ASP A 100 10.72 13.05 -15.71
CA ASP A 100 11.06 14.48 -15.71
C ASP A 100 10.47 15.32 -14.57
N THR A 101 9.16 15.22 -14.40
CA THR A 101 8.35 15.96 -13.42
C THR A 101 8.17 15.19 -12.12
N LEU A 102 8.27 13.87 -12.17
CA LEU A 102 7.96 12.97 -11.05
C LEU A 102 8.72 11.65 -11.20
N THR A 103 9.02 11.02 -10.07
CA THR A 103 9.46 9.63 -10.04
C THR A 103 8.26 8.69 -9.88
N LEU A 104 8.07 7.77 -10.83
CA LEU A 104 7.00 6.79 -10.81
C LEU A 104 7.53 5.37 -10.54
N ILE A 105 6.70 4.52 -9.95
CA ILE A 105 6.95 3.09 -9.89
C ILE A 105 6.67 2.51 -11.28
N SER A 106 7.72 2.08 -11.97
CA SER A 106 7.60 1.48 -13.30
C SER A 106 7.21 0.01 -13.21
N GLN A 107 7.85 -0.73 -12.32
CA GLN A 107 7.64 -2.17 -12.15
C GLN A 107 7.65 -2.53 -10.68
N ILE A 108 6.80 -3.49 -10.32
CA ILE A 108 6.65 -3.97 -8.97
C ILE A 108 6.43 -5.49 -8.99
N GLN A 109 7.08 -6.21 -8.08
CA GLN A 109 6.88 -7.66 -7.96
C GLN A 109 5.51 -7.97 -7.37
N THR A 110 4.85 -9.03 -7.86
CA THR A 110 3.50 -9.44 -7.44
C THR A 110 3.36 -9.56 -5.91
N ARG A 111 4.35 -10.15 -5.24
CA ARG A 111 4.36 -10.27 -3.77
C ARG A 111 4.31 -8.93 -3.03
N VAL A 112 4.90 -7.88 -3.61
CA VAL A 112 4.84 -6.52 -3.04
C VAL A 112 3.43 -5.96 -3.20
N VAL A 113 2.83 -6.15 -4.38
CA VAL A 113 1.45 -5.71 -4.65
C VAL A 113 0.47 -6.39 -3.69
N GLU A 114 0.60 -7.70 -3.50
CA GLU A 114 -0.26 -8.48 -2.59
C GLU A 114 -0.10 -8.06 -1.13
N ALA A 115 1.13 -7.74 -0.71
CA ALA A 115 1.41 -7.35 0.68
C ALA A 115 1.03 -5.89 1.00
N THR A 116 1.16 -4.98 0.03
CA THR A 116 1.12 -3.52 0.28
C THR A 116 0.01 -2.78 -0.47
N GLY A 117 -0.55 -3.39 -1.52
CA GLY A 117 -1.48 -2.72 -2.43
C GLY A 117 -0.83 -1.65 -3.33
N ILE A 118 0.49 -1.42 -3.23
CA ILE A 118 1.25 -0.53 -4.12
C ILE A 118 1.27 -1.13 -5.53
N GLN A 119 1.16 -0.29 -6.55
CA GLN A 119 1.05 -0.67 -7.96
C GLN A 119 2.03 0.12 -8.82
N SER A 120 2.23 -0.35 -10.05
CA SER A 120 2.88 0.46 -11.09
C SER A 120 2.08 1.75 -11.33
N LEU A 121 2.77 2.82 -11.73
CA LEU A 121 2.25 4.19 -11.89
C LEU A 121 1.93 4.91 -10.58
N ASP A 122 2.13 4.28 -9.42
CA ASP A 122 2.13 5.01 -8.15
C ASP A 122 3.42 5.85 -8.02
N THR A 123 3.36 6.91 -7.21
CA THR A 123 4.51 7.71 -6.83
C THR A 123 4.69 7.70 -5.33
N ILE A 124 5.92 7.57 -4.86
CA ILE A 124 6.25 7.60 -3.43
C ILE A 124 6.46 9.05 -3.04
N VAL A 125 5.66 9.58 -2.12
CA VAL A 125 5.75 10.98 -1.65
C VAL A 125 6.38 11.12 -0.28
N SER A 126 6.34 10.07 0.54
CA SER A 126 7.08 10.03 1.80
C SER A 126 7.47 8.61 2.18
N ILE A 127 8.59 8.49 2.88
CA ILE A 127 9.14 7.22 3.38
C ILE A 127 9.43 7.40 4.86
N ARG A 128 8.95 6.48 5.70
CA ARG A 128 9.15 6.51 7.16
C ARG A 128 9.75 5.20 7.65
N ALA A 129 10.66 5.27 8.61
CA ALA A 129 11.24 4.09 9.25
C ALA A 129 11.54 4.42 10.71
N GLY A 130 10.68 4.02 11.65
CA GLY A 130 10.82 4.43 13.04
C GLY A 130 10.78 5.96 13.16
N GLU A 131 11.87 6.58 13.64
CA GLU A 131 12.00 8.04 13.74
C GLU A 131 12.51 8.70 12.45
N TYR A 132 13.00 7.92 11.47
CA TYR A 132 13.40 8.46 10.18
C TYR A 132 12.18 8.88 9.36
N VAL A 133 12.22 10.11 8.84
CA VAL A 133 11.21 10.64 7.91
C VAL A 133 11.91 11.22 6.69
N GLY A 134 11.62 10.63 5.53
CA GLY A 134 12.09 11.04 4.22
C GLY A 134 10.96 11.66 3.40
N ASP A 135 11.25 12.79 2.75
CA ASP A 135 10.34 13.46 1.82
C ASP A 135 10.79 13.22 0.39
N THR A 136 9.89 12.70 -0.44
CA THR A 136 10.16 12.33 -1.85
C THR A 136 9.18 12.97 -2.82
N CYS A 137 8.29 13.84 -2.33
CA CYS A 137 7.33 14.57 -3.14
C CYS A 137 8.02 15.38 -4.24
N GLU A 138 7.65 15.12 -5.50
CA GLU A 138 8.16 15.82 -6.70
C GLU A 138 9.71 15.81 -6.81
N LYS A 139 10.35 14.77 -6.27
CA LYS A 139 11.80 14.58 -6.35
C LYS A 139 12.20 13.73 -7.55
N LYS A 140 13.40 14.01 -8.06
CA LYS A 140 14.05 13.20 -9.11
C LYS A 140 14.45 11.83 -8.59
N ILE A 141 14.56 10.87 -9.50
CA ILE A 141 14.85 9.46 -9.14
C ILE A 141 16.09 9.30 -8.26
N GLY A 142 17.14 10.10 -8.47
CA GLY A 142 18.37 10.03 -7.67
C GLY A 142 18.15 10.45 -6.21
N GLU A 143 17.33 11.47 -5.97
CA GLU A 143 16.96 11.88 -4.61
C GLU A 143 16.03 10.86 -3.97
N VAL A 144 15.02 10.37 -4.70
CA VAL A 144 14.10 9.34 -4.21
C VAL A 144 14.85 8.05 -3.84
N ALA A 145 15.75 7.59 -4.71
CA ALA A 145 16.56 6.40 -4.47
C ALA A 145 17.48 6.57 -3.26
N ARG A 146 18.06 7.76 -3.07
CA ARG A 146 18.87 8.07 -1.88
C ARG A 146 18.02 7.97 -0.61
N VAL A 147 16.89 8.66 -0.56
CA VAL A 147 15.98 8.66 0.61
C VAL A 147 15.45 7.25 0.91
N TYR A 148 15.10 6.49 -0.14
CA TYR A 148 14.66 5.10 -0.01
C TYR A 148 15.76 4.20 0.57
N THR A 149 17.00 4.37 0.10
CA THR A 149 18.15 3.62 0.60
C THR A 149 18.47 3.99 2.06
N GLU A 150 18.42 5.28 2.41
CA GLU A 150 18.62 5.75 3.78
C GLU A 150 17.57 5.19 4.74
N ALA A 151 16.30 5.16 4.34
CA ALA A 151 15.23 4.57 5.15
C ALA A 151 15.43 3.07 5.39
N ILE A 152 15.85 2.32 4.36
CA ILE A 152 16.15 0.89 4.47
C ILE A 152 17.33 0.68 5.43
N ASN A 153 18.42 1.43 5.25
CA ASN A 153 19.60 1.32 6.11
C ASN A 153 19.24 1.63 7.56
N TYR A 154 18.49 2.71 7.80
CA TYR A 154 18.01 3.05 9.13
C TYR A 154 17.15 1.93 9.73
N ALA A 155 16.23 1.35 8.97
CA ALA A 155 15.40 0.25 9.42
C ALA A 155 16.23 -1.00 9.77
N MET A 156 17.25 -1.33 8.98
CA MET A 156 18.17 -2.43 9.29
C MET A 156 18.98 -2.17 10.56
N GLU A 157 19.55 -0.97 10.70
CA GLU A 157 20.36 -0.57 11.87
C GLU A 157 19.54 -0.63 13.17
N ASN A 158 18.25 -0.28 13.10
CA ASN A 158 17.33 -0.27 14.23
C ASN A 158 16.47 -1.54 14.35
N GLN A 159 16.78 -2.60 13.58
CA GLN A 159 16.10 -3.90 13.64
C GLN A 159 14.59 -3.83 13.41
N LEU A 160 14.15 -2.88 12.58
CA LEU A 160 12.75 -2.75 12.16
C LEU A 160 12.41 -3.81 11.11
N SER A 161 11.16 -4.26 11.07
CA SER A 161 10.70 -5.27 10.11
C SER A 161 10.40 -4.71 8.71
N GLY A 162 10.26 -3.39 8.58
CA GLY A 162 9.84 -2.74 7.35
C GLY A 162 9.98 -1.22 7.39
N ILE A 163 9.69 -0.61 6.25
CA ILE A 163 9.55 0.84 6.09
C ILE A 163 8.11 1.16 5.73
N GLU A 164 7.59 2.30 6.15
CA GLU A 164 6.28 2.78 5.74
C GLU A 164 6.43 3.69 4.52
N LEU A 165 5.63 3.42 3.49
CA LEU A 165 5.58 4.19 2.26
C LEU A 165 4.24 4.90 2.18
N GLU A 166 4.30 6.20 1.97
CA GLU A 166 3.16 7.00 1.55
C GLU A 166 3.24 7.19 0.05
N VAL A 167 2.20 6.73 -0.66
CA VAL A 167 2.12 6.80 -2.11
C VAL A 167 0.88 7.54 -2.56
N ASN A 168 1.03 8.29 -3.65
CA ASN A 168 -0.10 8.80 -4.40
C ASN A 168 -0.38 7.90 -5.60
N ARG A 169 -1.66 7.85 -5.98
CA ARG A 169 -2.16 7.13 -7.15
C ARG A 169 -3.10 8.00 -7.95
N LEU A 170 -2.89 8.05 -9.26
CA LEU A 170 -3.85 8.67 -10.16
C LEU A 170 -5.01 7.70 -10.45
N VAL A 171 -6.22 8.04 -10.02
CA VAL A 171 -7.42 7.20 -10.14
C VAL A 171 -8.38 7.84 -11.14
N PRO A 172 -8.77 7.14 -12.23
CA PRO A 172 -9.78 7.65 -13.14
C PRO A 172 -11.14 7.65 -12.42
N LEU A 173 -11.79 8.80 -12.43
CA LEU A 173 -13.19 8.92 -12.05
C LEU A 173 -14.02 8.32 -13.17
N ARG A 174 -14.81 7.28 -12.87
CA ARG A 174 -15.90 6.94 -13.76
C ARG A 174 -16.83 8.14 -13.82
N ALA A 175 -17.20 8.58 -15.02
CA ALA A 175 -18.39 9.40 -15.15
C ALA A 175 -19.51 8.65 -14.44
N ALA A 176 -20.25 9.31 -13.55
CA ALA A 176 -21.46 8.73 -13.02
C ALA A 176 -22.30 8.36 -14.25
N GLU A 177 -22.47 7.06 -14.50
CA GLU A 177 -23.49 6.63 -15.45
C GLU A 177 -24.79 7.18 -14.86
N ASP A 178 -25.35 8.19 -15.54
CA ASP A 178 -26.69 8.66 -15.26
C ASP A 178 -27.58 7.42 -15.27
N GLY A 179 -28.04 7.05 -14.08
CA GLY A 179 -29.06 6.04 -13.88
C GLY A 179 -30.38 6.55 -14.46
N ALA A 180 -30.44 6.75 -15.77
CA ALA A 180 -31.68 6.63 -16.51
C ALA A 180 -32.01 5.14 -16.52
N GLY A 181 -32.69 4.71 -15.46
CA GLY A 181 -33.36 3.43 -15.44
C GLY A 181 -34.19 3.31 -16.71
N GLN A 182 -33.77 2.46 -17.64
CA GLN A 182 -34.71 1.74 -18.48
C GLN A 182 -35.44 0.76 -17.56
N SER A 183 -36.43 1.30 -16.84
CA SER A 183 -37.45 0.52 -16.18
C SER A 183 -38.24 -0.19 -17.27
N GLY A 184 -38.22 -1.51 -17.22
CA GLY A 184 -39.41 -2.34 -17.43
C GLY A 184 -39.93 -2.37 -18.85
N GLY A 185 -39.74 -3.53 -19.49
CA GLY A 185 -40.82 -4.06 -20.31
C GLY A 185 -42.05 -4.29 -19.42
N ASP A 186 -43.20 -3.93 -19.97
CA ASP A 186 -44.53 -4.50 -19.68
C ASP A 186 -45.20 -4.52 -21.08
N GLU A 187 -45.35 -5.67 -21.71
CA GLU A 187 -46.43 -6.65 -21.52
C GLU A 187 -47.76 -6.19 -22.17
N SER A 188 -48.22 -7.04 -23.12
CA SER A 188 -49.58 -7.16 -23.67
C SER A 188 -50.17 -6.09 -24.59
N ALA A 189 -50.32 -6.45 -25.88
CA ALA A 189 -51.62 -6.72 -26.52
C ALA A 189 -51.43 -7.49 -27.84
#